data_AF-A0A3D2N4K7-F1
#
_entry.id   AF-A0A3D2N4K7-F1
#
_cell.length_a   1.000
_cell.length_b   1.000
_cell.length_c   1.000
_cell.angle_alpha   90.00
_cell.angle_beta   90.00
_cell.angle_gamma   90.00
#
_symmetry.space_group_name_H-M   'P 1'
#
loop_
_entity.id
_entity.type
_entity.pdbx_description
1 polymer ?
#
loop_
_entity_poly.entity_id
_entity_poly.type
_entity_poly.pdbx_seq_one_letter_code
_entity_poly.pdbx_strand_id
1 'polypeptide(L)'
;MVKSNIKLMIGLAVVLVVLFSSVFIKYKMKQDPRTVSHSDKKVSQSGDTRPSIDSSGDESASLLDTDEDLLTTLGGSESQDPELEDSAPMVTQSTEKLDNRRKTETTTTKASADSASSSGNSSSGNSAEDKKEKAAQALQNAEARLNEAAAKLDSVQASLDEAKGNRDRLQSEFENAKAKLEEAKRGYDAEQAENYNRGLYGFYESIGNADGMNAFNSSEYSYIVEKGNSSDAASLENVKRSIDFLNEANQLRANEGKSELRVSYKLMALAVLNNDMCAGSGQSANNTGFEEDLAFGFEDPFDGWYSNERDSGGDNYNRLVSDKAVAMGFGFSTKNSTTHNILFAADDQDAGETVSVGEFADKFNDYYNNAIKGKSINAQEDAYKNAETALNNAKQTVSDKENELKTASAAYGSAKTVYDDRLKAYQALN
;
A
#
# COMPACT_ATOMS: atom_id res chain seq x y z
N MET A 1 3.05 47.59 -22.41
CA MET A 1 3.54 46.65 -23.45
C MET A 1 4.37 45.46 -22.92
N VAL A 2 5.04 45.56 -21.76
CA VAL A 2 6.03 44.54 -21.31
C VAL A 2 5.46 43.18 -20.86
N LYS A 3 4.22 43.13 -20.32
CA LYS A 3 3.64 41.88 -19.76
C LYS A 3 3.33 40.77 -20.78
N SER A 4 3.31 41.05 -22.09
CA SER A 4 2.99 40.04 -23.12
C SER A 4 4.16 39.08 -23.39
N ASN A 5 5.39 39.58 -23.33
CA ASN A 5 6.57 38.82 -23.79
C ASN A 5 6.99 37.73 -22.80
N ILE A 6 6.68 37.87 -21.51
CA ILE A 6 7.05 36.88 -20.47
C ILE A 6 6.28 35.57 -20.65
N LYS A 7 4.98 35.62 -21.00
CA LYS A 7 4.18 34.42 -21.26
C LYS A 7 4.66 33.65 -22.51
N LEU A 8 5.12 34.38 -23.53
CA LEU A 8 5.68 33.77 -24.75
C LEU A 8 7.01 33.05 -24.48
N MET A 9 7.89 33.67 -23.68
CA MET A 9 9.18 33.07 -23.29
C MET A 9 9.03 31.82 -22.42
N ILE A 10 8.06 31.81 -21.47
CA ILE A 10 7.79 30.64 -20.62
C ILE A 10 7.22 29.48 -21.48
N GLY A 11 6.32 29.78 -22.43
CA GLY A 11 5.79 28.77 -23.35
C GLY A 11 6.89 28.12 -24.21
N LEU A 12 7.85 28.90 -24.71
CA LEU A 12 8.97 28.40 -25.51
C LEU A 12 9.91 27.50 -24.70
N ALA A 13 10.18 27.86 -23.43
CA ALA A 13 11.05 27.10 -22.54
C ALA A 13 10.49 25.70 -22.23
N VAL A 14 9.17 25.59 -21.97
CA VAL A 14 8.52 24.30 -21.68
C VAL A 14 8.58 23.36 -22.90
N VAL A 15 8.37 23.87 -24.11
CA VAL A 15 8.45 23.06 -25.35
C VAL A 15 9.88 22.56 -25.60
N LEU A 16 10.90 23.37 -25.32
CA LEU A 16 12.30 22.94 -25.47
C LEU A 16 12.71 21.83 -24.49
N VAL A 17 12.24 21.87 -23.24
CA VAL A 17 12.52 20.81 -22.25
C VAL A 17 11.89 19.47 -22.68
N VAL A 18 10.63 19.46 -23.12
CA VAL A 18 9.94 18.24 -23.57
C VAL A 18 10.61 17.62 -24.81
N LEU A 19 11.11 18.43 -25.74
CA LEU A 19 11.84 17.95 -26.92
C LEU A 19 13.24 17.41 -26.59
N PHE A 20 13.98 18.01 -25.64
CA PHE A 20 15.29 17.48 -25.25
C PHE A 20 15.19 16.16 -24.47
N SER A 21 14.22 16.02 -23.56
CA SER A 21 14.01 14.79 -22.79
C SER A 21 13.71 13.58 -23.69
N SER A 22 12.89 13.76 -24.73
CA SER A 22 12.49 12.68 -25.65
C SER A 22 13.61 12.27 -26.63
N VAL A 23 14.56 13.15 -26.95
CA VAL A 23 15.77 12.81 -27.72
C VAL A 23 16.77 12.02 -26.87
N PHE A 24 16.96 12.37 -25.60
CA PHE A 24 17.92 11.69 -24.72
C PHE A 24 17.56 10.22 -24.47
N ILE A 25 16.26 9.92 -24.28
CA ILE A 25 15.74 8.55 -24.11
C ILE A 25 16.01 7.70 -25.36
N LYS A 26 15.83 8.25 -26.57
CA LYS A 26 16.13 7.52 -27.83
C LYS A 26 17.62 7.29 -28.07
N TYR A 27 18.51 8.11 -27.52
CA TYR A 27 19.95 7.96 -27.72
C TYR A 27 20.56 6.85 -26.85
N LYS A 28 20.03 6.66 -25.63
CA LYS A 28 20.49 5.61 -24.68
C LYS A 28 20.17 4.16 -25.12
N MET A 29 19.20 3.95 -26.01
CA MET A 29 18.78 2.62 -26.48
C MET A 29 19.52 2.11 -27.74
N LYS A 30 20.60 2.76 -28.19
CA LYS A 30 21.25 2.43 -29.47
C LYS A 30 22.77 2.22 -29.41
N GLN A 31 23.30 1.83 -28.26
CA GLN A 31 24.70 1.38 -28.13
C GLN A 31 24.76 -0.07 -27.63
N ASP A 32 24.83 -0.97 -28.60
CA ASP A 32 25.45 -2.29 -28.48
C ASP A 32 26.70 -2.28 -29.39
N PRO A 33 27.84 -2.78 -28.90
CA PRO A 33 28.53 -3.77 -29.71
C PRO A 33 29.13 -4.94 -28.91
N ARG A 34 28.80 -6.18 -29.33
CA ARG A 34 29.70 -7.17 -29.98
C ARG A 34 31.12 -7.31 -29.37
N THR A 35 31.73 -8.49 -29.11
CA THR A 35 31.59 -9.86 -29.69
C THR A 35 32.65 -10.78 -29.05
N VAL A 36 32.33 -12.06 -28.76
CA VAL A 36 33.25 -13.24 -28.82
C VAL A 36 32.35 -14.47 -29.06
N SER A 37 32.26 -15.05 -30.27
CA SER A 37 33.13 -16.08 -30.90
C SER A 37 33.00 -17.51 -30.33
N HIS A 38 32.76 -18.46 -31.23
CA HIS A 38 32.56 -19.90 -30.97
C HIS A 38 33.80 -20.64 -30.46
N SER A 39 33.56 -21.79 -29.81
CA SER A 39 34.35 -23.00 -30.07
C SER A 39 33.47 -24.25 -30.06
N ASP A 40 33.34 -24.93 -31.20
CA ASP A 40 32.73 -26.26 -31.29
C ASP A 40 33.55 -27.32 -30.54
N LYS A 41 32.86 -28.29 -29.91
CA LYS A 41 33.42 -29.63 -29.71
C LYS A 41 32.33 -30.71 -29.82
N LYS A 42 32.54 -31.61 -30.77
CA LYS A 42 31.72 -32.82 -31.05
C LYS A 42 32.09 -33.99 -30.10
N VAL A 43 31.34 -35.10 -30.27
CA VAL A 43 31.60 -36.49 -29.78
C VAL A 43 31.04 -36.71 -28.35
N SER A 44 30.28 -37.76 -28.01
CA SER A 44 29.75 -38.99 -28.67
C SER A 44 28.48 -39.44 -27.91
N GLN A 45 27.34 -39.70 -28.54
CA GLN A 45 26.81 -41.03 -28.96
C GLN A 45 26.39 -42.02 -27.84
N SER A 46 25.24 -42.69 -28.07
CA SER A 46 24.72 -43.91 -27.41
C SER A 46 23.93 -43.78 -26.10
N GLY A 47 22.68 -44.30 -26.08
CA GLY A 47 21.89 -44.47 -24.86
C GLY A 47 20.37 -44.56 -25.06
N ASP A 48 19.87 -45.56 -25.80
CA ASP A 48 18.43 -45.91 -25.79
C ASP A 48 17.99 -46.39 -24.40
N THR A 49 16.89 -45.87 -23.86
CA THR A 49 15.75 -46.67 -23.34
C THR A 49 14.59 -45.81 -22.83
N ARG A 50 13.46 -45.90 -23.54
CA ARG A 50 12.11 -45.96 -22.95
C ARG A 50 11.73 -47.46 -22.83
N PRO A 51 10.63 -47.88 -22.17
CA PRO A 51 9.57 -47.07 -21.54
C PRO A 51 9.23 -47.49 -20.09
N SER A 52 8.36 -46.73 -19.43
CA SER A 52 7.05 -47.24 -18.98
C SER A 52 6.17 -46.10 -18.49
N ILE A 53 5.02 -45.93 -19.13
CA ILE A 53 3.86 -45.23 -18.59
C ILE A 53 2.85 -46.34 -18.34
N ASP A 54 2.35 -46.45 -17.12
CA ASP A 54 1.11 -47.15 -16.83
C ASP A 54 0.27 -46.29 -15.88
N SER A 55 -1.04 -46.44 -15.95
CA SER A 55 -2.03 -45.51 -15.39
C SER A 55 -2.95 -46.20 -14.40
N SER A 56 -3.08 -45.63 -13.21
CA SER A 56 -4.26 -45.73 -12.32
C SER A 56 -4.04 -44.73 -11.17
N GLY A 57 -5.06 -44.18 -10.53
CA GLY A 57 -6.49 -44.32 -10.75
C GLY A 57 -7.27 -43.85 -9.52
N ASP A 58 -8.43 -43.25 -9.76
CA ASP A 58 -9.52 -42.93 -8.83
C ASP A 58 -9.41 -41.78 -7.82
N GLU A 59 -10.63 -41.35 -7.50
CA GLU A 59 -11.09 -40.12 -6.88
C GLU A 59 -11.00 -40.15 -5.34
N SER A 60 -11.04 -38.98 -4.72
CA SER A 60 -11.77 -38.78 -3.47
C SER A 60 -12.16 -37.30 -3.32
N ALA A 61 -13.46 -37.04 -3.33
CA ALA A 61 -14.03 -35.73 -3.04
C ALA A 61 -14.71 -35.74 -1.66
N SER A 62 -14.33 -34.80 -0.79
CA SER A 62 -15.11 -34.38 0.38
C SER A 62 -14.66 -32.95 0.72
N LEU A 63 -15.50 -31.93 0.50
CA LEU A 63 -16.54 -31.50 1.43
C LEU A 63 -16.04 -31.35 2.87
N LEU A 64 -15.90 -30.10 3.30
CA LEU A 64 -16.50 -29.61 4.55
C LEU A 64 -16.54 -28.07 4.53
N ASP A 65 -17.75 -27.57 4.41
CA ASP A 65 -18.16 -26.19 4.69
C ASP A 65 -18.71 -26.19 6.13
N THR A 66 -18.45 -25.15 6.94
CA THR A 66 -19.26 -24.82 8.15
C THR A 66 -18.83 -23.48 8.77
N ASP A 67 -19.78 -22.55 8.76
CA ASP A 67 -20.25 -21.71 9.88
C ASP A 67 -19.37 -20.59 10.47
N GLU A 68 -19.66 -19.37 10.01
CA GLU A 68 -19.87 -18.24 10.93
C GLU A 68 -21.08 -18.55 11.85
N ASP A 69 -20.94 -18.37 13.18
CA ASP A 69 -21.86 -17.52 13.96
C ASP A 69 -21.40 -17.39 15.42
N LEU A 70 -21.32 -16.15 15.93
CA LEU A 70 -21.43 -15.69 17.34
C LEU A 70 -20.86 -14.25 17.41
N LEU A 71 -21.49 -13.24 18.03
CA LEU A 71 -22.73 -13.22 18.79
C LEU A 71 -23.27 -11.76 18.79
N THR A 72 -24.54 -11.54 18.46
CA THR A 72 -25.21 -10.24 18.63
C THR A 72 -26.37 -10.34 19.63
N THR A 73 -26.40 -9.49 20.67
CA THR A 73 -27.67 -9.07 21.30
C THR A 73 -27.54 -7.73 22.04
N LEU A 74 -28.65 -7.02 22.16
CA LEU A 74 -28.78 -5.61 22.58
C LEU A 74 -29.19 -5.44 24.06
N GLY A 75 -28.99 -4.23 24.60
CA GLY A 75 -29.70 -3.71 25.78
C GLY A 75 -29.33 -2.27 26.17
N GLY A 76 -30.30 -1.34 26.17
CA GLY A 76 -30.20 -0.05 26.89
C GLY A 76 -30.52 -0.25 28.39
N SER A 77 -30.42 0.70 29.31
CA SER A 77 -30.23 2.18 29.30
C SER A 77 -29.81 2.61 30.74
N GLU A 78 -29.64 3.88 31.18
CA GLU A 78 -30.03 5.19 30.65
C GLU A 78 -29.05 6.31 31.12
N SER A 79 -29.54 7.54 31.35
CA SER A 79 -28.86 8.82 31.63
C SER A 79 -28.24 9.03 33.02
N GLN A 80 -27.08 9.72 33.09
CA GLN A 80 -26.89 10.99 33.82
C GLN A 80 -25.50 11.64 33.56
N ASP A 81 -25.51 12.95 33.32
CA ASP A 81 -24.37 13.91 33.33
C ASP A 81 -24.56 14.81 34.59
N PRO A 82 -23.56 15.56 35.14
CA PRO A 82 -22.70 16.45 34.33
C PRO A 82 -21.26 16.79 34.87
N GLU A 83 -20.57 17.66 34.12
CA GLU A 83 -19.43 18.55 34.52
C GLU A 83 -18.04 17.93 34.85
N LEU A 84 -16.87 18.52 34.51
CA LEU A 84 -16.44 19.52 33.50
C LEU A 84 -14.87 19.56 33.47
N GLU A 85 -14.27 20.34 32.54
CA GLU A 85 -12.82 20.68 32.39
C GLU A 85 -11.84 19.62 31.84
N ASP A 86 -10.76 19.96 31.11
CA ASP A 86 -10.50 21.02 30.10
C ASP A 86 -9.23 20.64 29.30
N SER A 87 -9.27 20.70 27.96
CA SER A 87 -8.09 20.92 27.09
C SER A 87 -8.50 21.16 25.63
N ALA A 88 -8.59 22.46 25.30
CA ALA A 88 -8.82 23.11 23.99
C ALA A 88 -8.01 22.60 22.76
N PRO A 89 -8.27 23.12 21.53
CA PRO A 89 -9.56 23.44 20.91
C PRO A 89 -9.68 22.94 19.44
N MET A 90 -10.86 22.46 19.02
CA MET A 90 -11.16 22.22 17.59
C MET A 90 -12.35 23.07 17.13
N VAL A 91 -12.05 24.20 16.49
CA VAL A 91 -12.97 25.29 16.11
C VAL A 91 -12.44 25.89 14.80
N THR A 92 -13.17 26.10 13.69
CA THR A 92 -14.57 25.81 13.32
C THR A 92 -14.70 25.83 11.79
N GLN A 93 -15.51 24.94 11.20
CA GLN A 93 -16.18 25.18 9.90
C GLN A 93 -17.70 24.98 9.95
N SER A 94 -18.25 24.60 11.11
CA SER A 94 -19.68 24.30 11.29
C SER A 94 -20.54 25.53 11.64
N THR A 95 -19.93 26.65 12.02
CA THR A 95 -20.64 27.87 12.45
C THR A 95 -20.98 28.82 11.29
N GLU A 96 -20.09 29.01 10.31
CA GLU A 96 -20.35 29.89 9.15
C GLU A 96 -21.53 29.39 8.29
N LYS A 97 -21.79 28.08 8.27
CA LYS A 97 -22.92 27.47 7.55
C LYS A 97 -24.28 27.72 8.22
N LEU A 98 -24.29 28.05 9.51
CA LEU A 98 -25.52 28.41 10.24
C LEU A 98 -25.79 29.91 10.18
N ASP A 99 -24.78 30.77 10.30
CA ASP A 99 -24.99 32.22 10.23
C ASP A 99 -25.36 32.73 8.83
N ASN A 100 -24.80 32.15 7.76
CA ASN A 100 -25.22 32.49 6.39
C ASN A 100 -26.64 32.00 6.04
N ARG A 101 -27.08 30.89 6.65
CA ARG A 101 -28.46 30.41 6.53
C ARG A 101 -29.44 31.28 7.32
N ARG A 102 -29.06 31.69 8.54
CA ARG A 102 -29.86 32.59 9.37
C ARG A 102 -29.96 34.02 8.80
N LYS A 103 -28.93 34.52 8.12
CA LYS A 103 -28.97 35.81 7.40
C LYS A 103 -29.84 35.80 6.14
N THR A 104 -29.95 34.66 5.44
CA THR A 104 -30.77 34.55 4.22
C THR A 104 -32.24 34.24 4.50
N GLU A 105 -32.55 33.43 5.51
CA GLU A 105 -33.95 33.18 5.93
C GLU A 105 -34.62 34.43 6.56
N THR A 106 -33.85 35.35 7.14
CA THR A 106 -34.35 36.60 7.77
C THR A 106 -34.70 37.71 6.77
N THR A 107 -34.11 37.72 5.57
CA THR A 107 -34.46 38.70 4.52
C THR A 107 -35.59 38.23 3.61
N THR A 108 -35.68 36.93 3.32
CA THR A 108 -36.73 36.38 2.42
C THR A 108 -38.12 36.38 3.06
N THR A 109 -38.23 36.28 4.39
CA THR A 109 -39.52 36.29 5.10
C THR A 109 -40.15 37.69 5.24
N LYS A 110 -39.43 38.77 4.93
CA LYS A 110 -39.95 40.15 5.05
C LYS A 110 -40.49 40.76 3.75
N ALA A 111 -40.12 40.19 2.59
CA ALA A 111 -40.57 40.69 1.28
C ALA A 111 -41.94 40.14 0.82
N SER A 112 -42.44 39.06 1.44
CA SER A 112 -43.75 38.45 1.10
C SER A 112 -44.89 38.84 2.05
N ALA A 113 -44.66 39.76 2.99
CA ALA A 113 -45.65 40.18 4.00
C ALA A 113 -46.35 41.52 3.70
N ASP A 114 -45.75 42.40 2.87
CA ASP A 114 -46.23 43.77 2.63
C ASP A 114 -47.18 43.92 1.41
N SER A 115 -47.87 42.84 1.04
CA SER A 115 -48.94 42.88 0.01
C SER A 115 -50.36 42.98 0.59
N ALA A 116 -50.49 43.14 1.92
CA ALA A 116 -51.77 43.02 2.62
C ALA A 116 -52.03 44.15 3.63
N SER A 117 -52.27 45.38 3.15
CA SER A 117 -53.45 46.19 3.52
C SER A 117 -53.32 47.66 3.12
N SER A 118 -54.04 48.05 2.06
CA SER A 118 -54.70 49.37 1.99
C SER A 118 -55.99 49.27 1.18
N SER A 119 -56.84 48.28 1.50
CA SER A 119 -58.22 48.28 1.02
C SER A 119 -59.00 49.36 1.78
N GLY A 120 -59.14 50.53 1.16
CA GLY A 120 -59.65 51.73 1.82
C GLY A 120 -60.30 52.72 0.86
N ASN A 121 -61.58 52.49 0.57
CA ASN A 121 -62.57 53.44 0.06
C ASN A 121 -62.69 53.70 -1.47
N SER A 122 -63.61 52.95 -2.08
CA SER A 122 -64.73 53.45 -2.90
C SER A 122 -64.49 54.43 -4.07
N SER A 123 -64.54 53.93 -5.31
CA SER A 123 -65.65 54.20 -6.27
C SER A 123 -65.38 53.57 -7.65
N SER A 124 -66.41 53.50 -8.49
CA SER A 124 -66.53 52.88 -9.83
C SER A 124 -65.26 52.84 -10.71
N GLY A 125 -64.38 51.86 -10.48
CA GLY A 125 -63.14 51.69 -11.26
C GLY A 125 -63.36 51.19 -12.68
N ASN A 126 -63.55 52.11 -13.63
CA ASN A 126 -63.51 51.80 -15.07
C ASN A 126 -62.89 52.92 -15.93
N SER A 127 -62.24 53.92 -15.30
CA SER A 127 -61.53 54.99 -16.01
C SER A 127 -60.31 54.46 -16.79
N ALA A 128 -59.82 55.24 -17.76
CA ALA A 128 -58.59 54.92 -18.50
C ALA A 128 -57.35 55.05 -17.58
N GLU A 129 -57.27 56.12 -16.80
CA GLU A 129 -56.24 56.35 -15.77
C GLU A 129 -56.08 55.15 -14.82
N ASP A 130 -57.16 54.65 -14.21
CA ASP A 130 -57.11 53.52 -13.25
C ASP A 130 -56.47 52.27 -13.86
N LYS A 131 -56.72 52.01 -15.14
CA LYS A 131 -56.18 50.85 -15.88
C LYS A 131 -54.69 51.05 -16.16
N LYS A 132 -54.30 52.26 -16.55
CA LYS A 132 -52.92 52.65 -16.83
C LYS A 132 -52.05 52.61 -15.57
N GLU A 133 -52.55 53.09 -14.43
CA GLU A 133 -51.82 53.05 -13.15
C GLU A 133 -51.64 51.62 -12.63
N LYS A 134 -52.69 50.77 -12.70
CA LYS A 134 -52.58 49.34 -12.37
C LYS A 134 -51.60 48.60 -13.29
N ALA A 135 -51.57 48.94 -14.58
CA ALA A 135 -50.61 48.37 -15.53
C ALA A 135 -49.17 48.81 -15.22
N ALA A 136 -48.95 50.08 -14.84
CA ALA A 136 -47.65 50.58 -14.42
C ALA A 136 -47.13 49.86 -13.16
N GLN A 137 -47.97 49.72 -12.12
CA GLN A 137 -47.62 48.96 -10.91
C GLN A 137 -47.32 47.48 -11.22
N ALA A 138 -48.11 46.85 -12.09
CA ALA A 138 -47.89 45.47 -12.49
C ALA A 138 -46.59 45.28 -13.30
N LEU A 139 -46.18 46.27 -14.10
CA LEU A 139 -44.90 46.29 -14.81
C LEU A 139 -43.73 46.47 -13.84
N GLN A 140 -43.80 47.43 -12.92
CA GLN A 140 -42.77 47.67 -11.91
C GLN A 140 -42.53 46.42 -11.02
N ASN A 141 -43.61 45.75 -10.62
CA ASN A 141 -43.52 44.49 -9.87
C ASN A 141 -42.91 43.33 -10.70
N ALA A 142 -43.12 43.31 -12.02
CA ALA A 142 -42.49 42.32 -12.89
C ALA A 142 -41.01 42.63 -13.13
N GLU A 143 -40.64 43.91 -13.26
CA GLU A 143 -39.26 44.39 -13.38
C GLU A 143 -38.45 44.05 -12.13
N ALA A 144 -39.00 44.30 -10.93
CA ALA A 144 -38.36 43.91 -9.66
C ALA A 144 -38.06 42.42 -9.60
N ARG A 145 -39.03 41.56 -9.99
CA ARG A 145 -38.85 40.09 -10.04
C ARG A 145 -37.84 39.65 -11.11
N LEU A 146 -37.78 40.33 -12.25
CA LEU A 146 -36.78 40.05 -13.28
C LEU A 146 -35.37 40.38 -12.78
N ASN A 147 -35.20 41.54 -12.12
CA ASN A 147 -33.93 41.96 -11.55
C ASN A 147 -33.48 41.02 -10.41
N GLU A 148 -34.39 40.57 -9.56
CA GLU A 148 -34.12 39.58 -8.51
C GLU A 148 -33.70 38.22 -9.09
N ALA A 149 -34.41 37.74 -10.13
CA ALA A 149 -34.06 36.50 -10.81
C ALA A 149 -32.71 36.60 -11.57
N ALA A 150 -32.40 37.75 -12.17
CA ALA A 150 -31.11 38.02 -12.80
C ALA A 150 -29.96 38.01 -11.77
N ALA A 151 -30.11 38.74 -10.67
CA ALA A 151 -29.12 38.75 -9.58
C ALA A 151 -28.91 37.35 -8.98
N LYS A 152 -29.96 36.53 -8.88
CA LYS A 152 -29.86 35.14 -8.44
C LYS A 152 -29.12 34.26 -9.46
N LEU A 153 -29.37 34.45 -10.76
CA LEU A 153 -28.67 33.75 -11.84
C LEU A 153 -27.17 34.06 -11.83
N ASP A 154 -26.80 35.35 -11.75
CA ASP A 154 -25.41 35.80 -11.68
C ASP A 154 -24.70 35.26 -10.42
N SER A 155 -25.38 35.29 -9.27
CA SER A 155 -24.87 34.73 -8.01
C SER A 155 -24.60 33.22 -8.10
N VAL A 156 -25.50 32.45 -8.73
CA VAL A 156 -25.31 31.01 -8.91
C VAL A 156 -24.23 30.70 -9.93
N GLN A 157 -24.12 31.48 -11.00
CA GLN A 157 -23.04 31.37 -11.99
C GLN A 157 -21.67 31.59 -11.33
N ALA A 158 -21.51 32.63 -10.52
CA ALA A 158 -20.28 32.87 -9.77
C ALA A 158 -19.94 31.72 -8.80
N SER A 159 -20.94 31.17 -8.08
CA SER A 159 -20.75 30.00 -7.21
C SER A 159 -20.36 28.73 -7.98
N LEU A 160 -20.85 28.55 -9.22
CA LEU A 160 -20.46 27.43 -10.07
C LEU A 160 -19.02 27.55 -10.55
N ASP A 161 -18.58 28.76 -10.92
CA ASP A 161 -17.22 29.01 -11.38
C ASP A 161 -16.20 28.84 -10.23
N GLU A 162 -16.56 29.24 -9.01
CA GLU A 162 -15.80 28.93 -7.79
C GLU A 162 -15.71 27.42 -7.52
N ALA A 163 -16.84 26.70 -7.60
CA ALA A 163 -16.87 25.25 -7.41
C ALA A 163 -16.01 24.51 -8.45
N LYS A 164 -16.02 24.96 -9.72
CA LYS A 164 -15.15 24.45 -10.79
C LYS A 164 -13.67 24.70 -10.49
N GLY A 165 -13.30 25.91 -10.05
CA GLY A 165 -11.94 26.23 -9.64
C GLY A 165 -11.44 25.37 -8.47
N ASN A 166 -12.28 25.12 -7.46
CA ASN A 166 -11.94 24.23 -6.35
C ASN A 166 -11.78 22.76 -6.80
N ARG A 167 -12.65 22.29 -7.71
CA ARG A 167 -12.56 20.94 -8.32
C ARG A 167 -11.26 20.78 -9.13
N ASP A 168 -10.85 21.81 -9.88
CA ASP A 168 -9.59 21.80 -10.65
C ASP A 168 -8.34 21.79 -9.74
N ARG A 169 -8.38 22.53 -8.62
CA ARG A 169 -7.33 22.47 -7.58
C ARG A 169 -7.24 21.08 -6.96
N LEU A 170 -8.36 20.50 -6.54
CA LEU A 170 -8.40 19.18 -5.91
C LEU A 170 -8.02 18.05 -6.88
N GLN A 171 -8.28 18.20 -8.18
CA GLN A 171 -7.76 17.27 -9.19
C GLN A 171 -6.23 17.30 -9.24
N SER A 172 -5.63 18.49 -9.11
CA SER A 172 -4.16 18.64 -9.09
C SER A 172 -3.54 18.05 -7.81
N GLU A 173 -4.22 18.17 -6.67
CA GLU A 173 -3.82 17.56 -5.39
C GLU A 173 -3.94 16.02 -5.44
N PHE A 174 -4.99 15.48 -6.05
CA PHE A 174 -5.15 14.05 -6.30
C PHE A 174 -4.03 13.49 -7.19
N GLU A 175 -3.72 14.10 -8.33
CA GLU A 175 -2.61 13.64 -9.18
C GLU A 175 -1.25 13.76 -8.46
N ASN A 176 -1.06 14.74 -7.58
CA ASN A 176 0.15 14.85 -6.76
C ASN A 176 0.26 13.73 -5.71
N ALA A 177 -0.83 13.42 -5.00
CA ALA A 177 -0.90 12.33 -4.02
C ALA A 177 -0.67 10.98 -4.71
N LYS A 178 -1.30 10.76 -5.87
CA LYS A 178 -1.10 9.58 -6.71
C LYS A 178 0.35 9.45 -7.19
N ALA A 179 0.96 10.53 -7.69
CA ALA A 179 2.36 10.51 -8.13
C ALA A 179 3.32 10.14 -6.98
N LYS A 180 3.09 10.67 -5.78
CA LYS A 180 3.86 10.33 -4.56
C LYS A 180 3.65 8.87 -4.12
N LEU A 181 2.44 8.33 -4.25
CA LEU A 181 2.15 6.93 -3.96
C LEU A 181 2.89 6.01 -4.95
N GLU A 182 2.86 6.33 -6.25
CA GLU A 182 3.57 5.56 -7.29
C GLU A 182 5.10 5.76 -7.27
N GLU A 183 5.59 6.86 -6.69
CA GLU A 183 7.01 7.05 -6.36
C GLU A 183 7.42 6.22 -5.14
N ALA A 184 6.61 6.23 -4.07
CA ALA A 184 6.84 5.41 -2.88
C ALA A 184 6.88 3.91 -3.21
N LYS A 185 5.94 3.41 -4.02
CA LYS A 185 5.93 2.01 -4.51
C LYS A 185 7.22 1.66 -5.28
N ARG A 186 7.67 2.51 -6.20
CA ARG A 186 8.89 2.24 -6.98
C ARG A 186 10.18 2.35 -6.15
N GLY A 187 10.22 3.18 -5.12
CA GLY A 187 11.32 3.23 -4.16
C GLY A 187 11.35 2.00 -3.26
N TYR A 188 10.17 1.57 -2.81
CA TYR A 188 9.93 0.35 -2.03
C TYR A 188 10.44 -0.91 -2.75
N ASP A 189 10.10 -1.08 -4.03
CA ASP A 189 10.44 -2.28 -4.80
C ASP A 189 11.96 -2.50 -4.96
N ALA A 190 12.77 -1.44 -5.04
CA ALA A 190 14.20 -1.55 -5.36
C ALA A 190 15.08 -1.90 -4.14
N GLU A 191 14.95 -1.15 -3.04
CA GLU A 191 15.76 -1.35 -1.83
C GLU A 191 15.34 -2.63 -1.09
N GLN A 192 14.05 -2.97 -1.10
CA GLN A 192 13.58 -4.22 -0.49
C GLN A 192 13.89 -5.45 -1.33
N ALA A 193 13.85 -5.38 -2.67
CA ALA A 193 14.35 -6.48 -3.50
C ALA A 193 15.86 -6.71 -3.28
N GLU A 194 16.67 -5.67 -3.08
CA GLU A 194 18.08 -5.86 -2.73
C GLU A 194 18.24 -6.56 -1.37
N ASN A 195 17.56 -6.10 -0.32
CA ASN A 195 17.61 -6.73 1.00
C ASN A 195 17.10 -8.18 0.99
N TYR A 196 15.96 -8.43 0.35
CA TYR A 196 15.40 -9.77 0.15
C TYR A 196 16.40 -10.69 -0.56
N ASN A 197 16.99 -10.24 -1.67
CA ASN A 197 17.98 -11.02 -2.41
C ASN A 197 19.29 -11.24 -1.63
N ARG A 198 19.64 -10.36 -0.69
CA ARG A 198 20.80 -10.52 0.18
C ARG A 198 20.60 -11.55 1.29
N GLY A 199 19.36 -11.98 1.58
CA GLY A 199 19.10 -13.11 2.46
C GLY A 199 19.76 -12.97 3.84
N LEU A 200 20.38 -14.06 4.33
CA LEU A 200 21.07 -14.08 5.62
C LEU A 200 22.21 -13.05 5.73
N TYR A 201 22.89 -12.68 4.63
CA TYR A 201 23.89 -11.60 4.64
C TYR A 201 23.25 -10.24 4.95
N GLY A 202 22.08 -9.97 4.36
CA GLY A 202 21.35 -8.73 4.59
C GLY A 202 20.84 -8.65 6.03
N PHE A 203 20.36 -9.77 6.57
CA PHE A 203 19.99 -9.89 7.98
C PHE A 203 21.17 -9.54 8.91
N TYR A 204 22.33 -10.17 8.75
CA TYR A 204 23.48 -9.93 9.63
C TYR A 204 24.03 -8.51 9.54
N GLU A 205 24.05 -7.90 8.35
CA GLU A 205 24.40 -6.49 8.22
C GLU A 205 23.39 -5.59 8.95
N SER A 206 22.09 -5.88 8.86
CA SER A 206 21.04 -5.07 9.51
C SER A 206 21.11 -5.06 11.04
N ILE A 207 21.52 -6.18 11.66
CA ILE A 207 21.72 -6.28 13.11
C ILE A 207 23.15 -5.98 13.56
N GLY A 208 24.07 -5.71 12.62
CA GLY A 208 25.47 -5.44 12.91
C GLY A 208 26.26 -6.65 13.44
N ASN A 209 25.81 -7.88 13.19
CA ASN A 209 26.48 -9.07 13.70
C ASN A 209 27.78 -9.36 12.92
N ALA A 210 28.91 -9.12 13.58
CA ALA A 210 30.22 -9.26 12.97
C ALA A 210 30.61 -10.73 12.75
N ASP A 211 30.25 -11.65 13.64
CA ASP A 211 30.73 -13.04 13.58
C ASP A 211 30.15 -13.82 12.39
N GLY A 212 28.85 -13.68 12.14
CA GLY A 212 28.18 -14.26 10.97
C GLY A 212 28.68 -13.63 9.66
N MET A 213 28.88 -12.32 9.62
CA MET A 213 29.48 -11.64 8.46
C MET A 213 30.93 -12.07 8.22
N ASN A 214 31.73 -12.24 9.28
CA ASN A 214 33.11 -12.70 9.19
C ASN A 214 33.18 -14.16 8.72
N ALA A 215 32.33 -15.04 9.23
CA ALA A 215 32.21 -16.43 8.78
C ALA A 215 31.87 -16.51 7.28
N PHE A 216 30.88 -15.71 6.84
CA PHE A 216 30.52 -15.60 5.44
C PHE A 216 31.65 -15.08 4.53
N ASN A 217 32.39 -14.05 4.98
CA ASN A 217 33.43 -13.41 4.17
C ASN A 217 34.78 -14.14 4.20
N SER A 218 35.03 -14.97 5.22
CA SER A 218 36.31 -15.68 5.40
C SER A 218 36.28 -17.14 4.90
N SER A 219 35.09 -17.70 4.66
CA SER A 219 34.94 -19.05 4.13
C SER A 219 35.38 -19.15 2.67
N GLU A 220 36.08 -20.23 2.34
CA GLU A 220 36.44 -20.58 0.96
C GLU A 220 35.20 -20.78 0.06
N TYR A 221 34.03 -21.07 0.64
CA TYR A 221 32.77 -21.28 -0.07
C TYR A 221 31.93 -20.01 -0.27
N SER A 222 32.40 -18.84 0.15
CA SER A 222 31.68 -17.56 0.01
C SER A 222 31.20 -17.23 -1.43
N TYR A 223 31.79 -17.86 -2.45
CA TYR A 223 31.41 -17.71 -3.85
C TYR A 223 30.18 -18.52 -4.29
N ILE A 224 29.72 -19.52 -3.51
CA ILE A 224 28.59 -20.40 -3.92
C ILE A 224 27.21 -19.77 -3.68
N VAL A 225 27.15 -18.73 -2.84
CA VAL A 225 25.89 -18.10 -2.43
C VAL A 225 25.25 -17.35 -3.60
N GLU A 226 24.13 -17.87 -4.07
CA GLU A 226 23.34 -17.32 -5.16
C GLU A 226 22.31 -16.34 -4.61
N LYS A 227 22.75 -15.13 -4.28
CA LYS A 227 21.88 -14.04 -3.80
C LYS A 227 20.66 -13.85 -4.70
N GLY A 228 19.47 -13.98 -4.13
CA GLY A 228 18.18 -13.91 -4.82
C GLY A 228 17.65 -15.24 -5.38
N ASN A 229 18.41 -16.34 -5.30
CA ASN A 229 17.89 -17.67 -5.59
C ASN A 229 17.11 -18.19 -4.36
N SER A 230 15.82 -18.49 -4.53
CA SER A 230 14.97 -19.01 -3.45
C SER A 230 15.42 -20.38 -2.93
N SER A 231 16.13 -21.17 -3.74
CA SER A 231 16.61 -22.51 -3.38
C SER A 231 17.96 -22.54 -2.67
N ASP A 232 18.68 -21.41 -2.60
CA ASP A 232 19.97 -21.24 -1.92
C ASP A 232 19.81 -21.26 -0.39
N ALA A 233 20.75 -21.83 0.36
CA ALA A 233 20.61 -22.00 1.80
C ALA A 233 20.58 -20.68 2.57
N ALA A 234 21.18 -19.61 2.01
CA ALA A 234 21.12 -18.27 2.59
C ALA A 234 19.84 -17.50 2.22
N SER A 235 18.90 -18.07 1.45
CA SER A 235 17.63 -17.43 1.10
C SER A 235 16.73 -17.25 2.32
N LEU A 236 15.88 -16.20 2.33
CA LEU A 236 15.04 -15.91 3.49
C LEU A 236 14.04 -17.03 3.82
N GLU A 237 13.44 -17.67 2.82
CA GLU A 237 12.53 -18.79 3.03
C GLU A 237 13.25 -20.02 3.62
N ASN A 238 14.48 -20.29 3.17
CA ASN A 238 15.26 -21.42 3.64
C ASN A 238 15.85 -21.19 5.04
N VAL A 239 16.27 -19.97 5.37
CA VAL A 239 16.63 -19.58 6.74
C VAL A 239 15.42 -19.69 7.67
N LYS A 240 14.23 -19.25 7.21
CA LYS A 240 13.00 -19.41 7.98
C LYS A 240 12.70 -20.89 8.28
N ARG A 241 12.85 -21.78 7.29
CA ARG A 241 12.71 -23.24 7.51
C ARG A 241 13.81 -23.81 8.41
N SER A 242 15.04 -23.28 8.34
CA SER A 242 16.14 -23.64 9.24
C SER A 242 15.84 -23.30 10.70
N ILE A 243 15.12 -22.20 10.97
CA ILE A 243 14.65 -21.85 12.31
C ILE A 243 13.63 -22.87 12.85
N ASP A 244 12.76 -23.41 12.00
CA ASP A 244 11.82 -24.47 12.42
C ASP A 244 12.59 -25.72 12.90
N PHE A 245 13.62 -26.15 12.16
CA PHE A 245 14.48 -27.28 12.54
C PHE A 245 15.35 -27.00 13.78
N LEU A 246 15.80 -25.76 14.01
CA LEU A 246 16.48 -25.37 15.25
C LEU A 246 15.56 -25.46 16.47
N ASN A 247 14.27 -25.11 16.33
CA ASN A 247 13.29 -25.31 17.39
C ASN A 247 13.07 -26.80 17.66
N GLU A 248 12.97 -27.61 16.61
CA GLU A 248 12.80 -29.06 16.71
C GLU A 248 13.99 -29.75 17.39
N ALA A 249 15.22 -29.43 16.99
CA ALA A 249 16.44 -29.95 17.64
C ALA A 249 16.40 -29.74 19.18
N ASN A 250 15.95 -28.56 19.62
CA ASN A 250 15.82 -28.24 21.04
C ASN A 250 14.61 -28.92 21.72
N GLN A 251 13.51 -29.19 21.00
CA GLN A 251 12.40 -30.01 21.50
C GLN A 251 12.83 -31.47 21.71
N LEU A 252 13.55 -32.05 20.75
CA LEU A 252 14.10 -33.41 20.85
C LEU A 252 15.11 -33.52 22.00
N ARG A 253 16.00 -32.54 22.16
CA ARG A 253 16.90 -32.43 23.32
C ARG A 253 16.14 -32.34 24.65
N ALA A 254 15.07 -31.56 24.72
CA ALA A 254 14.24 -31.46 25.93
C ALA A 254 13.56 -32.80 26.29
N ASN A 255 13.13 -33.59 25.29
CA ASN A 255 12.60 -34.93 25.50
C ASN A 255 13.63 -35.90 26.11
N GLU A 256 14.92 -35.71 25.80
CA GLU A 256 16.06 -36.44 26.38
C GLU A 256 16.61 -35.80 27.67
N GLY A 257 15.91 -34.80 28.22
CA GLY A 257 16.31 -34.10 29.46
C GLY A 257 17.57 -33.24 29.31
N LYS A 258 17.93 -32.85 28.08
CA LYS A 258 19.11 -32.04 27.75
C LYS A 258 18.80 -30.55 27.72
N SER A 259 19.83 -29.73 27.96
CA SER A 259 19.74 -28.27 27.89
C SER A 259 19.57 -27.77 26.46
N GLU A 260 18.88 -26.64 26.30
CA GLU A 260 18.74 -25.92 25.02
C GLU A 260 20.12 -25.54 24.44
N LEU A 261 20.33 -25.80 23.14
CA LEU A 261 21.43 -25.26 22.37
C LEU A 261 21.12 -23.85 21.90
N ARG A 262 22.08 -22.94 22.05
CA ARG A 262 21.97 -21.57 21.55
C ARG A 262 22.21 -21.52 20.04
N VAL A 263 21.54 -20.61 19.34
CA VAL A 263 21.85 -20.35 17.92
C VAL A 263 23.09 -19.47 17.85
N SER A 264 24.11 -19.96 17.16
CA SER A 264 25.32 -19.20 16.83
C SER A 264 25.17 -18.55 15.45
N TYR A 265 25.40 -17.24 15.36
CA TYR A 265 25.42 -16.54 14.08
C TYR A 265 26.56 -17.04 13.15
N LYS A 266 27.69 -17.41 13.77
CA LYS A 266 28.87 -17.99 13.11
C LYS A 266 28.56 -19.37 12.53
N LEU A 267 28.04 -20.30 13.34
CA LEU A 267 27.71 -21.65 12.86
C LEU A 267 26.56 -21.62 11.86
N MET A 268 25.57 -20.73 12.03
CA MET A 268 24.49 -20.58 11.06
C MET A 268 25.02 -20.14 9.68
N ALA A 269 25.98 -19.20 9.64
CA ALA A 269 26.64 -18.79 8.39
C ALA A 269 27.44 -19.94 7.74
N LEU A 270 28.14 -20.74 8.54
CA LEU A 270 28.92 -21.87 8.06
C LEU A 270 28.02 -23.04 7.61
N ALA A 271 26.92 -23.30 8.30
CA ALA A 271 25.99 -24.37 7.98
C ALA A 271 25.26 -24.11 6.64
N VAL A 272 24.86 -22.87 6.34
CA VAL A 272 24.28 -22.54 5.01
C VAL A 272 25.32 -22.69 3.90
N LEU A 273 26.57 -22.25 4.11
CA LEU A 273 27.65 -22.39 3.13
C LEU A 273 28.02 -23.86 2.87
N ASN A 274 28.17 -24.66 3.93
CA ASN A 274 28.40 -26.09 3.81
C ASN A 274 27.22 -26.75 3.10
N ASN A 275 25.97 -26.39 3.43
CA ASN A 275 24.77 -26.94 2.82
C ASN A 275 24.76 -26.74 1.30
N ASP A 276 24.95 -25.53 0.78
CA ASP A 276 24.95 -25.28 -0.67
C ASP A 276 26.10 -26.00 -1.40
N MET A 277 27.26 -26.14 -0.75
CA MET A 277 28.37 -26.95 -1.28
C MET A 277 28.02 -28.44 -1.33
N CYS A 278 27.38 -28.96 -0.27
CA CYS A 278 26.92 -30.34 -0.21
C CYS A 278 25.83 -30.61 -1.24
N ALA A 279 24.88 -29.69 -1.40
CA ALA A 279 23.78 -29.76 -2.36
C ALA A 279 24.27 -29.73 -3.83
N GLY A 280 25.41 -29.09 -4.10
CA GLY A 280 26.08 -29.10 -5.41
C GLY A 280 26.98 -30.31 -5.68
N SER A 281 27.50 -30.98 -4.65
CA SER A 281 28.54 -32.01 -4.77
C SER A 281 28.13 -33.43 -4.36
N GLY A 282 27.08 -33.58 -3.55
CA GLY A 282 26.68 -34.84 -2.92
C GLY A 282 27.65 -35.35 -1.85
N GLN A 283 28.54 -34.51 -1.33
CA GLN A 283 29.55 -34.86 -0.33
C GLN A 283 29.62 -33.81 0.78
N SER A 284 30.07 -34.19 1.98
CA SER A 284 30.32 -33.22 3.07
C SER A 284 31.38 -32.21 2.65
N ALA A 285 31.15 -30.95 3.02
CA ALA A 285 32.05 -29.82 2.83
C ALA A 285 32.65 -29.32 4.16
N ASN A 286 32.59 -30.11 5.25
CA ASN A 286 32.99 -29.62 6.56
C ASN A 286 34.50 -29.48 6.77
N ASN A 287 35.02 -28.29 6.47
CA ASN A 287 36.36 -27.85 6.84
C ASN A 287 36.35 -26.92 8.09
N THR A 288 35.25 -26.89 8.86
CA THR A 288 35.03 -25.88 9.91
C THR A 288 35.62 -26.23 11.28
N GLY A 289 35.82 -27.52 11.56
CA GLY A 289 36.23 -28.02 12.88
C GLY A 289 35.09 -28.20 13.89
N PHE A 290 33.85 -27.86 13.53
CA PHE A 290 32.64 -28.18 14.28
C PHE A 290 32.14 -29.58 13.92
N GLU A 291 31.37 -30.23 14.81
CA GLU A 291 30.67 -31.47 14.48
C GLU A 291 29.53 -31.15 13.48
N GLU A 292 29.31 -32.03 12.49
CA GLU A 292 28.32 -31.83 11.42
C GLU A 292 27.49 -33.09 11.22
N ASP A 293 26.16 -32.93 11.11
CA ASP A 293 25.27 -33.94 10.55
C ASP A 293 24.68 -33.44 9.21
N LEU A 294 24.56 -34.35 8.25
CA LEU A 294 24.07 -34.09 6.90
C LEU A 294 22.95 -35.07 6.52
N ALA A 295 21.94 -34.58 5.80
CA ALA A 295 20.85 -35.40 5.28
C ALA A 295 20.38 -34.88 3.91
N PHE A 296 20.19 -35.80 2.96
CA PHE A 296 19.79 -35.51 1.58
C PHE A 296 18.49 -36.24 1.23
N GLY A 297 17.54 -35.54 0.62
CA GLY A 297 16.26 -36.10 0.15
C GLY A 297 15.20 -36.37 1.22
N PHE A 298 15.49 -36.08 2.49
CA PHE A 298 14.52 -36.11 3.58
C PHE A 298 13.59 -34.88 3.51
N GLU A 299 12.38 -34.98 4.07
CA GLU A 299 11.52 -33.81 4.37
C GLU A 299 11.82 -33.26 5.79
N ASP A 300 12.15 -34.17 6.69
CA ASP A 300 12.59 -33.95 8.06
C ASP A 300 13.88 -34.76 8.29
N PRO A 301 15.01 -34.14 8.64
CA PRO A 301 16.26 -34.86 8.84
C PRO A 301 16.32 -35.60 10.18
N PHE A 302 15.48 -35.25 11.17
CA PHE A 302 15.45 -35.90 12.47
C PHE A 302 14.79 -37.28 12.44
N ASP A 303 14.01 -37.60 11.42
CA ASP A 303 13.65 -39.00 11.10
C ASP A 303 14.92 -39.86 10.94
N GLY A 304 15.94 -39.34 10.26
CA GLY A 304 17.26 -39.96 10.14
C GLY A 304 18.06 -39.86 11.44
N TRP A 305 18.42 -38.64 11.81
CA TRP A 305 19.41 -38.37 12.86
C TRP A 305 18.94 -38.72 14.28
N TYR A 306 17.64 -38.67 14.55
CA TYR A 306 17.07 -38.97 15.86
C TYR A 306 16.26 -40.27 15.83
N SER A 307 15.15 -40.32 15.10
CA SER A 307 14.17 -41.42 15.20
C SER A 307 14.76 -42.79 14.83
N ASN A 308 15.56 -42.86 13.76
CA ASN A 308 16.21 -44.12 13.34
C ASN A 308 17.44 -44.49 14.18
N GLU A 309 18.18 -43.51 14.72
CA GLU A 309 19.47 -43.75 15.39
C GLU A 309 19.38 -43.91 16.91
N ARG A 310 18.36 -43.33 17.55
CA ARG A 310 18.17 -43.24 19.01
C ARG A 310 18.38 -44.55 19.76
N ASP A 311 17.68 -45.61 19.38
CA ASP A 311 17.77 -46.92 20.07
C ASP A 311 19.12 -47.63 19.86
N SER A 312 19.83 -47.28 18.78
CA SER A 312 21.16 -47.82 18.47
C SER A 312 22.32 -47.01 19.05
N GLY A 313 22.05 -45.77 19.52
CA GLY A 313 23.08 -44.80 19.88
C GLY A 313 23.94 -44.40 18.69
N GLY A 314 23.30 -44.08 17.55
CA GLY A 314 23.99 -43.60 16.35
C GLY A 314 24.71 -42.27 16.55
N ASP A 315 25.68 -41.97 15.68
CA ASP A 315 26.57 -40.82 15.83
C ASP A 315 25.82 -39.47 15.77
N ASN A 316 24.82 -39.35 14.89
CA ASN A 316 24.06 -38.11 14.70
C ASN A 316 23.15 -37.88 15.92
N TYR A 317 22.50 -38.95 16.41
CA TYR A 317 21.75 -38.92 17.66
C TYR A 317 22.64 -38.49 18.84
N ASN A 318 23.83 -39.09 18.97
CA ASN A 318 24.76 -38.80 20.06
C ASN A 318 25.26 -37.34 20.06
N ARG A 319 25.46 -36.73 18.89
CA ARG A 319 25.79 -35.31 18.75
C ARG A 319 24.61 -34.44 19.18
N LEU A 320 23.42 -34.70 18.63
CA LEU A 320 22.20 -33.98 18.97
C LEU A 320 21.91 -33.97 20.47
N VAL A 321 22.13 -35.08 21.19
CA VAL A 321 21.88 -35.18 22.65
C VAL A 321 23.12 -34.94 23.52
N SER A 322 24.25 -34.52 22.93
CA SER A 322 25.51 -34.31 23.64
C SER A 322 25.39 -33.25 24.74
N ASP A 323 25.85 -33.57 25.95
CA ASP A 323 25.97 -32.61 27.07
C ASP A 323 27.10 -31.60 26.86
N LYS A 324 28.01 -31.84 25.90
CA LYS A 324 29.09 -30.91 25.55
C LYS A 324 28.65 -29.83 24.57
N ALA A 325 27.67 -30.12 23.73
CA ALA A 325 27.16 -29.17 22.76
C ALA A 325 26.47 -28.01 23.51
N VAL A 326 26.85 -26.77 23.18
CA VAL A 326 26.31 -25.54 23.78
C VAL A 326 25.67 -24.62 22.75
N ALA A 327 26.08 -24.71 21.49
CA ALA A 327 25.54 -23.92 20.40
C ALA A 327 25.43 -24.71 19.10
N MET A 328 24.56 -24.25 18.21
CA MET A 328 24.32 -24.85 16.90
C MET A 328 24.04 -23.80 15.82
N GLY A 329 24.11 -24.23 14.55
CA GLY A 329 23.65 -23.48 13.39
C GLY A 329 23.14 -24.45 12.33
N PHE A 330 22.19 -24.01 11.49
CA PHE A 330 21.47 -24.91 10.59
C PHE A 330 21.38 -24.34 9.17
N GLY A 331 21.72 -25.15 8.18
CA GLY A 331 21.47 -24.86 6.78
C GLY A 331 20.41 -25.80 6.23
N PHE A 332 19.39 -25.25 5.58
CA PHE A 332 18.42 -25.96 4.75
C PHE A 332 18.52 -25.43 3.33
N SER A 333 18.44 -26.27 2.30
CA SER A 333 18.29 -25.82 0.92
C SER A 333 17.43 -26.77 0.10
N THR A 334 16.95 -26.26 -1.05
CA THR A 334 16.29 -27.07 -2.09
C THR A 334 17.10 -27.08 -3.39
N LYS A 335 18.40 -26.73 -3.31
CA LYS A 335 19.33 -26.64 -4.43
C LYS A 335 19.63 -28.06 -4.93
N ASN A 336 19.16 -28.42 -6.12
CA ASN A 336 19.18 -29.79 -6.72
C ASN A 336 18.33 -30.84 -5.98
N SER A 337 18.40 -30.91 -4.66
CA SER A 337 17.60 -31.78 -3.78
C SER A 337 17.49 -31.17 -2.39
N THR A 338 16.45 -31.54 -1.62
CA THR A 338 16.34 -31.14 -0.21
C THR A 338 17.58 -31.56 0.55
N THR A 339 18.30 -30.59 1.12
CA THR A 339 19.57 -30.82 1.83
C THR A 339 19.50 -30.15 3.19
N HIS A 340 19.91 -30.88 4.23
CA HIS A 340 19.97 -30.40 5.61
C HIS A 340 21.41 -30.52 6.12
N ASN A 341 21.84 -29.51 6.87
CA ASN A 341 23.13 -29.42 7.53
C ASN A 341 22.90 -28.84 8.92
N ILE A 342 23.36 -29.50 9.97
CA ILE A 342 23.44 -28.93 11.31
C ILE A 342 24.89 -28.99 11.79
N LEU A 343 25.39 -27.86 12.27
CA LEU A 343 26.69 -27.77 12.93
C LEU A 343 26.49 -27.63 14.44
N PHE A 344 27.35 -28.29 15.23
CA PHE A 344 27.38 -28.19 16.68
C PHE A 344 28.74 -27.68 17.18
N ALA A 345 28.70 -26.78 18.16
CA ALA A 345 29.87 -26.31 18.90
C ALA A 345 29.85 -26.83 20.34
N ALA A 346 30.97 -27.39 20.77
CA ALA A 346 31.23 -27.74 22.16
C ALA A 346 31.62 -26.52 23.01
N ASP A 347 31.61 -26.67 24.34
CA ASP A 347 31.91 -25.62 25.33
C ASP A 347 33.34 -25.07 25.27
N ASP A 348 34.28 -25.83 24.69
CA ASP A 348 35.67 -25.42 24.45
C ASP A 348 35.92 -24.79 23.06
N GLN A 349 34.89 -24.70 22.21
CA GLN A 349 34.99 -24.15 20.86
C GLN A 349 34.46 -22.70 20.75
N ASP A 350 35.11 -21.89 19.92
CA ASP A 350 34.64 -20.54 19.62
C ASP A 350 33.39 -20.56 18.72
N ALA A 351 32.21 -20.49 19.35
CA ALA A 351 30.92 -20.35 18.68
C ALA A 351 30.59 -18.90 18.27
N GLY A 352 31.41 -17.89 18.59
CA GLY A 352 31.07 -16.47 18.41
C GLY A 352 29.85 -16.02 19.24
N GLU A 353 29.20 -14.94 18.83
CA GLU A 353 27.94 -14.46 19.41
C GLU A 353 26.81 -15.51 19.26
N THR A 354 26.09 -15.77 20.37
CA THR A 354 24.99 -16.74 20.43
C THR A 354 23.75 -16.18 21.13
N VAL A 355 22.57 -16.57 20.65
CA VAL A 355 21.24 -16.17 21.14
C VAL A 355 20.36 -17.41 21.38
N SER A 356 19.19 -17.28 22.03
CA SER A 356 18.22 -18.40 22.03
C SER A 356 17.60 -18.57 20.63
N VAL A 357 16.94 -19.70 20.36
CA VAL A 357 16.25 -19.87 19.07
C VAL A 357 15.14 -18.82 18.91
N GLY A 358 14.40 -18.51 19.98
CA GLY A 358 13.40 -17.46 19.99
C GLY A 358 13.98 -16.07 19.69
N GLU A 359 15.09 -15.68 20.34
CA GLU A 359 15.72 -14.38 20.09
C GLU A 359 16.31 -14.27 18.67
N PHE A 360 16.85 -15.37 18.11
CA PHE A 360 17.25 -15.40 16.70
C PHE A 360 16.02 -15.21 15.80
N ALA A 361 14.95 -15.96 16.06
CA ALA A 361 13.72 -15.93 15.29
C ALA A 361 13.04 -14.56 15.33
N ASP A 362 13.01 -13.87 16.47
CA ASP A 362 12.45 -12.52 16.59
C ASP A 362 13.23 -11.51 15.74
N LYS A 363 14.57 -11.46 15.88
CA LYS A 363 15.41 -10.57 15.07
C LYS A 363 15.32 -10.89 13.57
N PHE A 364 15.29 -12.18 13.23
CA PHE A 364 15.14 -12.62 11.85
C PHE A 364 13.76 -12.26 11.30
N ASN A 365 12.68 -12.45 12.08
CA ASN A 365 11.33 -12.09 11.68
C ASN A 365 11.15 -10.58 11.53
N ASP A 366 11.80 -9.77 12.37
CA ASP A 366 11.86 -8.32 12.18
C ASP A 366 12.53 -7.97 10.85
N TYR A 367 13.68 -8.59 10.53
CA TYR A 367 14.33 -8.39 9.23
C TYR A 367 13.48 -8.89 8.06
N TYR A 368 12.95 -10.10 8.13
CA TYR A 368 12.12 -10.76 7.12
C TYR A 368 10.85 -9.95 6.82
N ASN A 369 10.14 -9.51 7.86
CA ASN A 369 8.98 -8.62 7.69
C ASN A 369 9.39 -7.26 7.12
N ASN A 370 10.56 -6.71 7.46
CA ASN A 370 11.03 -5.46 6.84
C ASN A 370 11.50 -5.65 5.39
N ALA A 371 12.13 -6.77 5.02
CA ALA A 371 12.58 -7.10 3.68
C ALA A 371 11.42 -7.42 2.71
N ILE A 372 10.27 -7.84 3.24
CA ILE A 372 9.07 -8.23 2.45
C ILE A 372 7.93 -7.21 2.55
N LYS A 373 7.81 -6.45 3.66
CA LYS A 373 6.73 -5.48 3.95
C LYS A 373 7.27 -4.06 4.24
N GLY A 374 8.47 -3.73 3.78
CA GLY A 374 9.30 -2.64 4.31
C GLY A 374 8.72 -1.22 4.26
N LYS A 375 8.37 -0.68 5.43
CA LYS A 375 7.74 0.64 5.67
C LYS A 375 6.34 0.77 5.07
N SER A 376 5.37 0.77 5.98
CA SER A 376 4.00 1.23 5.79
C SER A 376 3.90 2.45 4.87
N ILE A 377 3.33 2.24 3.67
CA ILE A 377 2.91 3.33 2.77
C ILE A 377 1.58 3.96 3.17
N ASN A 378 1.03 3.60 4.34
CA ASN A 378 -0.30 4.02 4.80
C ASN A 378 -0.44 5.55 4.79
N ALA A 379 0.61 6.31 5.11
CA ALA A 379 0.56 7.78 5.04
C ALA A 379 0.33 8.30 3.61
N GLN A 380 0.94 7.68 2.60
CA GLN A 380 0.76 8.00 1.18
C GLN A 380 -0.57 7.45 0.65
N GLU A 381 -1.00 6.27 1.09
CA GLU A 381 -2.31 5.71 0.75
C GLU A 381 -3.45 6.53 1.34
N ASP A 382 -3.34 6.96 2.60
CA ASP A 382 -4.35 7.77 3.27
C ASP A 382 -4.36 9.18 2.68
N ALA A 383 -3.21 9.75 2.32
CA ALA A 383 -3.15 10.97 1.53
C ALA A 383 -3.84 10.81 0.16
N TYR A 384 -3.66 9.67 -0.53
CA TYR A 384 -4.36 9.36 -1.77
C TYR A 384 -5.88 9.22 -1.56
N LYS A 385 -6.34 8.41 -0.60
CA LYS A 385 -7.76 8.18 -0.26
C LYS A 385 -8.46 9.49 0.13
N ASN A 386 -7.79 10.32 0.93
CA ASN A 386 -8.28 11.64 1.33
C ASN A 386 -8.41 12.60 0.14
N ALA A 387 -7.41 12.65 -0.75
CA ALA A 387 -7.46 13.48 -1.96
C ALA A 387 -8.54 12.99 -2.95
N GLU A 388 -8.71 11.67 -3.09
CA GLU A 388 -9.76 11.05 -3.92
C GLU A 388 -11.17 11.38 -3.40
N THR A 389 -11.37 11.26 -2.08
CA THR A 389 -12.64 11.63 -1.43
C THR A 389 -12.94 13.12 -1.56
N ALA A 390 -11.95 13.99 -1.32
CA ALA A 390 -12.11 15.44 -1.48
C ALA A 390 -12.45 15.83 -2.94
N LEU A 391 -11.76 15.23 -3.91
CA LEU A 391 -12.03 15.42 -5.33
C LEU A 391 -13.45 14.96 -5.73
N ASN A 392 -13.90 13.81 -5.22
CA ASN A 392 -15.25 13.30 -5.52
C ASN A 392 -16.35 14.19 -4.90
N ASN A 393 -16.15 14.68 -3.67
CA ASN A 393 -17.04 15.67 -3.05
C ASN A 393 -17.09 17.00 -3.84
N ALA A 394 -15.96 17.44 -4.40
CA ALA A 394 -15.91 18.63 -5.25
C ALA A 394 -16.60 18.42 -6.61
N LYS A 395 -16.47 17.23 -7.22
CA LYS A 395 -17.23 16.86 -8.43
C LYS A 395 -18.74 16.88 -8.16
N GLN A 396 -19.19 16.35 -7.02
CA GLN A 396 -20.61 16.42 -6.62
C GLN A 396 -21.07 17.87 -6.46
N THR A 397 -20.28 18.70 -5.76
CA THR A 397 -20.58 20.13 -5.57
C THR A 397 -20.74 20.87 -6.90
N VAL A 398 -19.92 20.57 -7.91
CA VAL A 398 -20.08 21.13 -9.26
C VAL A 398 -21.40 20.68 -9.89
N SER A 399 -21.77 19.40 -9.78
CA SER A 399 -23.05 18.89 -10.31
C SER A 399 -24.27 19.55 -9.65
N ASP A 400 -24.22 19.74 -8.33
CA ASP A 400 -25.27 20.43 -7.58
C ASP A 400 -25.42 21.89 -8.04
N LYS A 401 -24.30 22.59 -8.27
CA LYS A 401 -24.30 23.97 -8.80
C LYS A 401 -24.76 24.07 -10.25
N GLU A 402 -24.53 23.06 -11.09
CA GLU A 402 -25.09 23.01 -12.45
C GLU A 402 -26.63 22.83 -12.43
N ASN A 403 -27.16 22.07 -11.47
CA ASN A 403 -28.61 21.95 -11.24
C ASN A 403 -29.22 23.23 -10.66
N GLU A 404 -28.55 23.92 -9.73
CA GLU A 404 -28.95 25.26 -9.28
C GLU A 404 -28.98 26.27 -10.44
N LEU A 405 -27.96 26.26 -11.30
CA LEU A 405 -27.88 27.18 -12.45
C LEU A 405 -29.01 26.95 -13.44
N LYS A 406 -29.32 25.69 -13.75
CA LYS A 406 -30.47 25.31 -14.58
C LYS A 406 -31.79 25.84 -14.00
N THR A 407 -31.95 25.76 -12.67
CA THR A 407 -33.13 26.24 -11.96
C THR A 407 -33.23 27.77 -11.99
N ALA A 408 -32.13 28.48 -11.71
CA ALA A 408 -32.07 29.94 -11.78
C ALA A 408 -32.32 30.47 -13.21
N SER A 409 -31.78 29.80 -14.22
CA SER A 409 -31.99 30.14 -15.63
C SER A 409 -33.46 29.99 -16.05
N ALA A 410 -34.13 28.91 -15.62
CA ALA A 410 -35.56 28.72 -15.85
C ALA A 410 -36.43 29.78 -15.14
N ALA A 411 -36.06 30.16 -13.90
CA ALA A 411 -36.72 31.23 -13.15
C ALA A 411 -36.55 32.60 -13.85
N TYR A 412 -35.34 32.93 -14.30
CA TYR A 412 -35.06 34.14 -15.06
C TYR A 412 -35.85 34.20 -16.38
N GLY A 413 -35.87 33.12 -17.16
CA GLY A 413 -36.67 33.04 -18.40
C GLY A 413 -38.17 33.22 -18.16
N SER A 414 -38.69 32.66 -17.06
CA SER A 414 -40.08 32.83 -16.64
C SER A 414 -40.38 34.29 -16.22
N ALA A 415 -39.52 34.89 -15.39
CA ALA A 415 -39.66 36.28 -14.97
C ALA A 415 -39.57 37.25 -16.16
N LYS A 416 -38.67 36.98 -17.12
CA LYS A 416 -38.53 37.78 -18.34
C LYS A 416 -39.78 37.73 -19.19
N THR A 417 -40.38 36.55 -19.36
CA THR A 417 -41.64 36.39 -20.11
C THR A 417 -42.76 37.23 -19.48
N VAL A 418 -42.90 37.18 -18.15
CA VAL A 418 -43.89 37.99 -17.41
C VAL A 418 -43.61 39.49 -17.57
N TYR A 419 -42.35 39.93 -17.48
CA TYR A 419 -41.98 41.32 -17.71
C TYR A 419 -42.31 41.78 -19.15
N ASP A 420 -41.91 41.01 -20.16
CA ASP A 420 -42.17 41.31 -21.58
C ASP A 420 -43.68 41.45 -21.85
N ASP A 421 -44.51 40.61 -21.23
CA ASP A 421 -45.97 40.67 -21.39
C ASP A 421 -46.62 41.84 -20.62
N ARG A 422 -46.12 42.19 -19.43
CA ARG A 422 -46.56 43.40 -18.72
C ARG A 422 -46.15 44.67 -19.46
N LEU A 423 -44.98 44.68 -20.09
CA LEU A 423 -44.48 45.80 -20.88
C LEU A 423 -45.39 46.05 -22.10
N LYS A 424 -45.74 44.99 -22.85
CA LYS A 424 -46.71 45.08 -23.97
C LYS A 424 -48.07 45.57 -23.49
N ALA A 425 -48.58 45.05 -22.37
CA ALA A 425 -49.88 45.44 -21.82
C ALA A 425 -49.93 46.91 -21.37
N TYR A 426 -48.84 47.42 -20.78
CA TYR A 426 -48.70 48.84 -20.44
C TYR A 426 -48.56 49.72 -21.69
N GLN A 427 -47.81 49.28 -22.70
CA GLN A 427 -47.67 49.99 -23.98
C GLN A 427 -49.00 50.09 -24.75
N ALA A 428 -49.87 49.08 -24.67
CA ALA A 428 -51.19 49.10 -25.31
C ALA A 428 -52.23 50.03 -24.64
N LEU A 429 -51.86 50.69 -23.53
CA LEU A 429 -52.68 51.69 -22.82
C LEU A 429 -52.13 53.12 -22.97
N ASN A 430 -51.13 53.31 -23.84
CA ASN A 430 -50.55 54.59 -24.23
C ASN A 430 -50.75 54.87 -25.73
#